data_AF-A0A930R694-F1
#
_entry.id   AF-A0A930R694-F1
#
_cell.length_a   1.000
_cell.length_b   1.000
_cell.length_c   1.000
_cell.angle_alpha   90.00
_cell.angle_beta   90.00
_cell.angle_gamma   90.00
#
_symmetry.space_group_name_H-M   'P 1'
#
loop_
_entity.id
_entity.type
_entity.pdbx_description
1 polymer ?
#
loop_
_entity_poly.entity_id
_entity_poly.type
_entity_poly.pdbx_seq_one_letter_code
_entity_poly.pdbx_strand_id
1 'polypeptide(L)'
;MSEGVINAIEHLLEIINRYQLTDVNPQIETLLNLKGFLDGNGILDEREKLNVYKSLFPPHGGLSDIYYWDDDFETRKEVNDSIESALEIIANYLLDR
;
A
#
# COMPACT_ATOMS: atom_id res chain seq x y z
N MET A 1 -10.04 -0.53 14.34
CA MET A 1 -9.74 -1.48 13.24
C MET A 1 -9.11 -0.77 12.04
N SER A 2 -9.55 0.43 11.67
CA SER A 2 -8.94 1.21 10.58
C SER A 2 -7.56 1.82 10.89
N GLU A 3 -7.24 2.09 12.15
CA GLU A 3 -5.96 2.75 12.53
C GLU A 3 -4.72 1.99 12.04
N GLY A 4 -4.71 0.65 12.11
CA GLY A 4 -3.60 -0.16 11.63
C GLY A 4 -3.38 -0.05 10.11
N VAL A 5 -4.46 -0.06 9.32
CA VAL A 5 -4.36 0.09 7.86
C VAL A 5 -4.05 1.54 7.46
N ILE A 6 -4.56 2.54 8.19
CA ILE A 6 -4.21 3.95 7.95
C ILE A 6 -2.70 4.16 8.14
N ASN A 7 -2.14 3.67 9.26
CA ASN A 7 -0.71 3.76 9.53
C ASN A 7 0.13 3.04 8.46
N ALA A 8 -0.33 1.87 7.99
CA ALA A 8 0.34 1.14 6.91
C ALA A 8 0.33 1.93 5.59
N ILE A 9 -0.80 2.60 5.26
CA ILE A 9 -0.90 3.46 4.09
C ILE A 9 0.04 4.67 4.21
N GLU A 10 0.05 5.35 5.36
CA GLU A 10 0.93 6.50 5.60
C GLU A 10 2.41 6.12 5.45
N HIS A 11 2.80 5.00 6.06
CA HIS A 11 4.16 4.48 5.98
C HIS A 11 4.57 4.12 4.55
N LEU A 12 3.70 3.44 3.80
CA LEU A 12 3.96 3.11 2.40
C LEU A 12 4.11 4.37 1.53
N LEU A 13 3.25 5.38 1.73
CA LEU A 13 3.34 6.65 1.03
C LEU A 13 4.65 7.39 1.35
N GLU A 14 5.10 7.35 2.60
CA GLU A 14 6.38 7.91 3.01
C GLU A 14 7.55 7.21 2.31
N ILE A 15 7.57 5.88 2.25
CA ILE A 15 8.60 5.11 1.54
C ILE A 15 8.59 5.45 0.05
N ILE A 16 7.41 5.43 -0.61
CA ILE A 16 7.29 5.76 -2.04
C ILE A 16 7.86 7.14 -2.32
N ASN A 17 7.54 8.14 -1.49
CA ASN A 17 8.05 9.49 -1.64
C ASN A 17 9.55 9.59 -1.34
N ARG A 18 10.04 8.92 -0.29
CA ARG A 18 11.46 8.96 0.10
C ARG A 18 12.37 8.34 -0.95
N TYR A 19 11.96 7.20 -1.51
CA TYR A 19 12.77 6.42 -2.46
C TYR A 19 12.37 6.62 -3.93
N GLN A 20 11.45 7.56 -4.20
CA GLN A 20 11.04 7.95 -5.56
C GLN A 20 10.53 6.78 -6.41
N LEU A 21 9.72 5.90 -5.80
CA LEU A 21 9.12 4.72 -6.43
C LEU A 21 7.93 5.15 -7.34
N THR A 22 8.21 5.88 -8.40
CA THR A 22 7.20 6.63 -9.19
C THR A 22 6.37 5.77 -10.16
N ASP A 23 6.74 4.50 -10.36
CA ASP A 23 6.02 3.58 -11.26
C ASP A 23 4.62 3.19 -10.77
N VAL A 24 4.25 3.55 -9.54
CA VAL A 24 2.96 3.23 -8.91
C VAL A 24 2.03 4.43 -8.72
N ASN A 25 2.20 5.50 -9.50
CA ASN A 25 1.40 6.73 -9.38
C ASN A 25 -0.14 6.51 -9.32
N PRO A 26 -0.77 5.64 -10.14
CA PRO A 26 -2.20 5.36 -10.01
C PRO A 26 -2.58 4.73 -8.66
N GLN A 27 -1.69 3.92 -8.08
CA GLN A 27 -1.89 3.31 -6.77
C GLN A 27 -1.73 4.33 -5.64
N ILE A 28 -0.86 5.33 -5.77
CA ILE A 28 -0.74 6.44 -4.82
C ILE A 28 -2.09 7.16 -4.67
N GLU A 29 -2.77 7.49 -5.76
CA GLU A 29 -4.09 8.13 -5.72
C GLU A 29 -5.13 7.22 -5.04
N THR A 30 -5.10 5.93 -5.36
CA THR A 30 -5.99 4.94 -4.72
C THR A 30 -5.74 4.86 -3.20
N LEU A 31 -4.48 4.87 -2.75
CA LEU A 31 -4.09 4.85 -1.34
C LEU A 31 -4.56 6.11 -0.60
N LEU A 32 -4.38 7.29 -1.21
CA LEU A 32 -4.82 8.56 -0.63
C LEU A 32 -6.35 8.61 -0.48
N ASN A 33 -7.08 8.13 -1.48
CA ASN A 33 -8.55 8.05 -1.44
C ASN A 33 -9.02 7.08 -0.36
N LEU A 34 -8.42 5.90 -0.27
CA LEU A 34 -8.72 4.91 0.77
C LEU A 34 -8.47 5.50 2.16
N LYS A 35 -7.30 6.11 2.38
CA LYS A 35 -6.94 6.76 3.64
C LYS A 35 -7.97 7.83 4.02
N GLY A 36 -8.27 8.76 3.11
CA GLY A 36 -9.23 9.84 3.37
C GLY A 36 -10.63 9.32 3.73
N PHE A 37 -11.07 8.24 3.09
CA PHE A 37 -12.33 7.57 3.42
C PHE A 37 -12.31 6.97 4.84
N LEU A 38 -11.23 6.28 5.20
CA LEU A 38 -11.08 5.65 6.51
C LEU A 38 -10.90 6.68 7.65
N ASP A 39 -10.16 7.76 7.41
CA ASP A 39 -10.03 8.90 8.34
C ASP A 39 -11.41 9.55 8.61
N GLY A 40 -12.30 9.54 7.61
CA GLY A 40 -13.70 9.94 7.74
C GLY A 40 -14.60 8.95 8.48
N ASN A 41 -14.04 7.90 9.10
CA ASN A 41 -14.76 6.75 9.67
C ASN A 41 -15.64 6.00 8.65
N GLY A 42 -15.28 6.06 7.37
CA GLY A 42 -15.92 5.29 6.31
C GLY A 42 -15.73 3.79 6.53
N ILE A 43 -16.74 3.01 6.15
CA ILE A 43 -16.72 1.55 6.22
C ILE A 43 -16.98 1.04 4.80
N LEU A 44 -16.01 0.33 4.23
CA LEU A 44 -16.15 -0.32 2.93
C LEU A 44 -16.93 -1.61 3.07
N ASP A 45 -17.85 -1.86 2.15
CA ASP A 45 -18.41 -3.20 1.97
C ASP A 45 -17.41 -4.15 1.28
N GLU A 46 -17.74 -5.45 1.24
CA GLU A 46 -16.89 -6.48 0.65
C GLU A 46 -16.55 -6.20 -0.82
N ARG A 47 -17.50 -5.67 -1.60
CA ARG A 47 -17.31 -5.38 -3.02
C ARG A 47 -16.41 -4.17 -3.21
N GLU A 48 -16.59 -3.13 -2.41
CA GLU A 48 -15.75 -1.95 -2.40
C GLU A 48 -14.31 -2.31 -2.02
N LYS A 49 -14.12 -3.11 -0.98
CA LYS A 49 -12.80 -3.64 -0.59
C LYS A 49 -12.13 -4.40 -1.74
N LEU A 50 -12.86 -5.31 -2.39
CA LEU A 50 -12.33 -6.07 -3.52
C LEU A 50 -11.97 -5.18 -4.72
N ASN A 51 -12.74 -4.12 -4.97
CA ASN A 51 -12.42 -3.16 -6.05
C ASN A 51 -11.15 -2.38 -5.74
N VAL A 52 -10.99 -1.90 -4.50
CA VAL A 52 -9.78 -1.22 -4.04
C VAL A 52 -8.58 -2.17 -4.13
N TYR A 53 -8.73 -3.41 -3.67
CA TYR A 53 -7.68 -4.44 -3.78
C TYR A 53 -7.22 -4.63 -5.23
N LYS A 54 -8.14 -4.77 -6.19
CA LYS A 54 -7.78 -4.95 -7.61
C LYS A 54 -7.10 -3.72 -8.24
N SER A 55 -7.40 -2.52 -7.74
CA SER A 55 -6.74 -1.28 -8.19
C SER A 55 -5.30 -1.20 -7.68
N LEU A 56 -5.09 -1.62 -6.42
CA LEU A 56 -3.78 -1.63 -5.76
C LEU A 56 -2.88 -2.78 -6.24
N PHE A 57 -3.46 -3.98 -6.37
CA PHE A 57 -2.79 -5.24 -6.68
C PHE A 57 -3.32 -5.86 -7.98
N PRO A 58 -3.09 -5.21 -9.14
CA PRO A 58 -3.44 -5.81 -10.41
C PRO A 58 -2.62 -7.10 -10.65
N PRO A 59 -3.06 -8.00 -11.54
CA PRO A 59 -2.31 -9.22 -11.85
C PRO A 59 -0.86 -8.99 -12.33
N HIS A 60 -0.58 -7.81 -12.89
CA HIS A 60 0.74 -7.36 -13.33
C HIS A 60 0.90 -5.87 -13.00
N GLY A 61 2.04 -5.48 -12.40
CA GLY A 61 2.35 -4.11 -12.01
C GLY A 61 1.71 -3.67 -10.69
N GLY A 62 1.55 -2.36 -10.53
CA GLY A 62 1.00 -1.75 -9.33
C GLY A 62 1.82 -2.05 -8.08
N LEU A 63 1.16 -2.21 -6.93
CA LEU A 63 1.84 -2.52 -5.67
C LEU A 63 2.32 -3.97 -5.59
N SER A 64 1.92 -4.85 -6.50
CA SER A 64 2.43 -6.23 -6.53
C SER A 64 3.89 -6.32 -6.99
N ASP A 65 4.34 -5.34 -7.77
CA ASP A 65 5.69 -5.32 -8.35
C ASP A 65 6.54 -4.16 -7.81
N ILE A 66 6.07 -3.45 -6.77
CA ILE A 66 6.83 -2.36 -6.16
C ILE A 66 8.07 -2.91 -5.45
N TYR A 67 9.23 -2.35 -5.79
CA TYR A 67 10.51 -2.79 -5.25
C TYR A 67 11.52 -1.66 -5.26
N TYR A 68 12.31 -1.54 -4.20
CA TYR A 68 13.42 -0.61 -4.11
C TYR A 68 14.74 -1.30 -4.46
N TRP A 69 15.53 -0.71 -5.37
CA TRP A 69 16.89 -1.18 -5.67
C TRP A 69 17.95 -0.25 -5.07
N ASP A 70 18.90 -0.86 -4.36
CA ASP A 70 20.11 -0.23 -3.84
C ASP A 70 21.29 -1.19 -4.02
N ASP A 71 22.50 -0.67 -4.13
CA ASP A 71 23.73 -1.47 -4.18
C ASP A 71 24.08 -2.04 -2.80
N ASP A 72 23.71 -1.34 -1.73
CA ASP A 72 23.83 -1.84 -0.36
C ASP A 72 22.71 -2.85 -0.05
N PHE A 73 23.09 -4.10 0.18
CA PHE A 73 22.15 -5.19 0.41
C PHE A 73 21.28 -4.97 1.66
N GLU A 74 21.86 -4.47 2.75
CA GLU A 74 21.13 -4.28 4.00
C GLU A 74 20.10 -3.16 3.86
N THR A 75 20.47 -2.04 3.25
CA THR A 75 19.54 -0.94 2.93
C THR A 75 18.42 -1.44 2.02
N ARG A 76 18.77 -2.17 0.95
CA ARG A 76 17.77 -2.73 0.04
C ARG A 76 16.80 -3.65 0.75
N LYS A 77 17.32 -4.55 1.59
CA LYS A 77 16.51 -5.50 2.34
C LYS A 77 15.59 -4.79 3.33
N GLU A 78 16.13 -3.89 4.14
CA GLU A 78 15.36 -3.15 5.15
C GLU A 78 14.18 -2.39 4.52
N VAL A 79 14.42 -1.70 3.40
CA VAL A 79 13.36 -0.96 2.70
C VAL A 79 12.30 -1.90 2.12
N ASN A 80 12.71 -2.99 1.47
CA ASN A 80 11.74 -3.93 0.87
C ASN A 80 10.96 -4.74 1.92
N ASP A 81 11.57 -5.13 3.03
CA ASP A 81 10.88 -5.77 4.16
C ASP A 81 9.81 -4.82 4.75
N SER A 82 10.12 -3.53 4.81
CA SER A 82 9.24 -2.47 5.25
C SER A 82 8.07 -2.22 4.30
N ILE A 83 8.34 -2.26 2.98
CA ILE A 83 7.31 -2.24 1.93
C ILE A 83 6.38 -3.46 2.08
N GLU A 84 6.95 -4.67 2.12
CA GLU A 84 6.18 -5.92 2.20
C GLU A 84 5.25 -5.94 3.42
N SER A 85 5.75 -5.51 4.58
CA SER A 85 4.97 -5.40 5.81
C SER A 85 3.76 -4.47 5.66
N ALA A 86 3.94 -3.30 5.02
CA ALA A 86 2.85 -2.37 4.78
C ALA A 86 1.82 -2.93 3.79
N LEU A 87 2.29 -3.57 2.71
CA LEU A 87 1.43 -4.19 1.71
C LEU A 87 0.60 -5.33 2.30
N GLU A 88 1.17 -6.15 3.17
CA GLU A 88 0.47 -7.25 3.84
C GLU A 88 -0.69 -6.73 4.69
N ILE A 89 -0.46 -5.69 5.50
CA ILE A 89 -1.51 -5.09 6.34
C ILE A 89 -2.65 -4.54 5.47
N ILE A 90 -2.32 -3.83 4.39
CA ILE A 90 -3.31 -3.25 3.47
C ILE A 90 -4.09 -4.36 2.76
N ALA A 91 -3.40 -5.39 2.24
CA ALA A 91 -4.02 -6.52 1.57
C ALA A 91 -4.95 -7.30 2.50
N ASN A 92 -4.52 -7.58 3.73
CA ASN A 92 -5.31 -8.30 4.72
C ASN A 92 -6.58 -7.54 5.12
N TYR A 93 -6.48 -6.21 5.31
CA TYR A 93 -7.65 -5.37 5.54
C TYR A 93 -8.68 -5.44 4.38
N LEU A 94 -8.20 -5.42 3.14
CA LEU A 94 -9.07 -5.45 1.95
C LEU A 94 -9.61 -6.84 1.61
N LEU A 95 -8.96 -7.90 2.10
CA LEU A 95 -9.38 -9.28 1.89
C LEU A 95 -10.08 -9.90 3.11
N ASP A 96 -10.22 -9.14 4.20
CA ASP A 96 -10.73 -9.61 5.49
C ASP A 96 -9.99 -10.86 6.01
N ARG A 97 -8.64 -10.79 5.99
CA ARG A 97 -7.72 -11.85 6.41
C ARG A 97 -6.92 -11.48 7.65
#